data_AF-A0A932EN99-F1
#
_entry.id   AF-A0A932EN99-F1
#
_cell.length_a   1.000
_cell.length_b   1.000
_cell.length_c   1.000
_cell.angle_alpha   90.00
_cell.angle_beta   90.00
_cell.angle_gamma   90.00
#
_symmetry.space_group_name_H-M   'P 1'
#
loop_
_entity.id
_entity.type
_entity.pdbx_description
1 polymer ?
#
loop_
_entity_poly.entity_id
_entity_poly.type
_entity_poly.pdbx_seq_one_letter_code
_entity_poly.pdbx_strand_id
1 'polypeptide(L)'
;MNPFRNSLNFLAILFFSFLCIVFQSTLLHQFFGIYKPNLLVILIAYLALNRFAIEGGVLSFLIGYLVELNSGAPFGLYSCVFVATYYLTKVLCQGLLIDMVLAQMGLVVLASFIFKLSFWGILSIYQPLRETFLTSIFSLLSTAFLNFLLTPIVFFSLALWDALLAKERPTWQPS
;
A
#
# COMPACT_ATOMS: atom_id res chain seq x y z
N MET A 1 13.93 15.93 18.54
CA MET A 1 13.46 15.53 17.20
C MET A 1 14.43 16.09 16.17
N ASN A 2 15.12 15.24 15.38
CA ASN A 2 15.97 15.74 14.30
C ASN A 2 15.11 15.84 13.04
N PRO A 3 14.59 17.04 12.66
CA PRO A 3 13.70 17.19 11.51
C PRO A 3 14.32 16.62 10.23
N PHE A 4 15.64 16.74 10.12
CA PHE A 4 16.44 16.16 9.05
C PHE A 4 16.23 14.65 8.85
N ARG A 5 16.21 13.85 9.93
CA ARG A 5 16.04 12.39 9.82
C ARG A 5 14.62 12.01 9.39
N ASN A 6 13.61 12.75 9.85
CA ASN A 6 12.23 12.53 9.45
C ASN A 6 12.03 12.84 7.95
N SER A 7 12.59 13.95 7.46
CA SER A 7 12.56 14.28 6.04
C SER A 7 13.31 13.24 5.20
N LEU A 8 14.44 12.73 5.68
CA LEU A 8 15.19 11.68 5.00
C LEU A 8 14.39 10.36 4.92
N ASN A 9 13.70 9.96 6.00
CA ASN A 9 12.84 8.79 6.00
C ASN A 9 11.66 8.94 5.03
N PHE A 10 11.02 10.11 5.00
CA PHE A 10 9.95 10.42 4.06
C PHE A 10 10.40 10.27 2.61
N LEU A 11 11.55 10.86 2.26
CA LEU A 11 12.17 10.74 0.94
C LEU A 11 12.57 9.29 0.62
N ALA A 12 13.10 8.55 1.60
CA ALA A 12 13.47 7.16 1.43
C ALA A 12 12.26 6.27 1.12
N ILE A 13 11.11 6.50 1.76
CA ILE A 13 9.87 5.77 1.44
C ILE A 13 9.40 6.08 0.02
N LEU A 14 9.48 7.34 -0.43
CA LEU A 14 9.13 7.70 -1.79
C LEU A 14 10.09 7.08 -2.82
N PHE A 15 11.37 7.01 -2.50
CA PHE A 15 12.33 6.32 -3.35
C PHE A 15 12.06 4.81 -3.39
N PHE A 16 11.76 4.20 -2.24
CA PHE A 16 11.39 2.79 -2.16
C PHE A 16 10.10 2.49 -2.92
N SER A 17 9.09 3.35 -2.84
CA SER A 17 7.85 3.19 -3.59
C SER A 17 8.10 3.27 -5.09
N PHE A 18 8.97 4.18 -5.54
CA PHE A 18 9.40 4.24 -6.93
C PHE A 18 10.10 2.94 -7.38
N LEU A 19 11.01 2.38 -6.57
CA LEU A 19 11.61 1.08 -6.86
C LEU A 19 10.56 -0.04 -6.95
N CYS A 20 9.58 -0.06 -6.05
CA CYS A 20 8.46 -1.00 -6.11
C CYS A 20 7.65 -0.86 -7.41
N ILE A 21 7.40 0.37 -7.87
CA ILE A 21 6.72 0.64 -9.15
C ILE A 21 7.52 0.03 -10.31
N VAL A 22 8.82 0.31 -10.38
CA VAL A 22 9.71 -0.21 -11.44
C VAL A 22 9.76 -1.74 -11.40
N PHE A 23 9.90 -2.34 -10.22
CA PHE A 23 9.94 -3.79 -10.06
C PHE A 23 8.60 -4.46 -10.45
N GLN A 24 7.49 -3.81 -10.11
CA GLN A 24 6.14 -4.27 -10.45
C GLN A 24 5.78 -4.10 -11.94
N SER A 25 6.34 -3.09 -12.62
CA SER A 25 6.11 -2.87 -14.05
C SER A 25 7.01 -3.75 -14.93
N THR A 26 8.20 -4.14 -14.44
CA THR A 26 9.17 -4.94 -15.19
C THR A 26 9.09 -6.43 -14.83
N LEU A 27 9.84 -6.85 -13.81
CA LEU A 27 10.08 -8.26 -13.46
C LEU A 27 8.78 -8.96 -13.05
N LEU A 28 8.00 -8.40 -12.14
CA LEU A 28 6.77 -9.05 -11.68
C LEU A 28 5.72 -9.16 -12.79
N HIS A 29 5.68 -8.20 -13.71
CA HIS A 29 4.79 -8.29 -14.85
C HIS A 29 5.21 -9.40 -15.81
N GLN A 30 6.52 -9.59 -16.02
CA GLN A 30 7.06 -10.67 -16.85
C GLN A 30 6.75 -12.06 -16.28
N PHE A 31 6.88 -12.25 -14.95
CA PHE A 31 6.66 -13.56 -14.33
C PHE A 31 5.19 -13.89 -14.02
N PHE A 32 4.39 -12.90 -13.60
CA PHE A 32 3.02 -13.12 -13.09
C PHE A 32 1.92 -12.50 -13.96
N GLY A 33 2.26 -11.72 -14.98
CA GLY A 33 1.30 -11.12 -15.90
C GLY A 33 0.23 -10.27 -15.19
N ILE A 34 -1.02 -10.69 -15.33
CA ILE A 34 -2.22 -10.04 -14.76
C ILE A 34 -2.35 -10.32 -13.25
N TYR A 35 -1.75 -11.40 -12.76
CA TYR A 35 -1.84 -11.84 -11.36
C TYR A 35 -0.71 -11.30 -10.49
N LYS A 36 0.06 -10.31 -10.97
CA LYS A 36 1.23 -9.78 -10.26
C LYS A 36 0.89 -9.19 -8.89
N PRO A 37 1.73 -9.42 -7.87
CA PRO A 37 1.51 -8.83 -6.56
C PRO A 37 1.57 -7.31 -6.63
N ASN A 38 0.84 -6.67 -5.72
CA ASN A 38 0.79 -5.23 -5.60
C ASN A 38 1.62 -4.79 -4.39
N LEU A 39 2.92 -4.58 -4.61
CA LEU A 39 3.87 -4.20 -3.57
C LEU A 39 3.50 -2.87 -2.90
N LEU A 40 2.84 -1.98 -3.64
CA LEU A 40 2.39 -0.70 -3.11
C LEU A 40 1.28 -0.85 -2.08
N VAL A 41 0.37 -1.82 -2.24
CA VAL A 41 -0.64 -2.11 -1.21
C VAL A 41 0.02 -2.61 0.07
N ILE A 42 1.04 -3.46 -0.04
CA ILE A 42 1.82 -3.93 1.12
C ILE A 42 2.49 -2.74 1.81
N LEU A 43 3.10 -1.84 1.03
CA LEU A 43 3.70 -0.61 1.55
C LEU A 43 2.66 0.28 2.25
N ILE A 44 1.49 0.50 1.66
CA ILE A 44 0.43 1.33 2.22
C ILE A 44 -0.10 0.75 3.53
N ALA A 45 -0.26 -0.57 3.62
CA ALA A 45 -0.62 -1.25 4.87
C ALA A 45 0.47 -1.08 5.94
N TYR A 46 1.75 -1.16 5.57
CA TYR A 46 2.87 -0.87 6.47
C TYR A 46 2.82 0.57 7.00
N LEU A 47 2.55 1.55 6.12
CA LEU A 47 2.41 2.95 6.53
C LEU A 47 1.22 3.13 7.47
N ALA A 48 0.09 2.46 7.21
CA ALA A 48 -1.08 2.50 8.08
C ALA A 48 -0.75 2.01 9.50
N LEU A 49 0.09 0.97 9.64
CA LEU A 49 0.54 0.50 10.94
C LEU A 49 1.54 1.45 11.61
N ASN A 50 2.54 1.94 10.85
CA ASN A 50 3.77 2.51 11.43
C ASN A 50 3.94 4.02 11.28
N ARG A 51 3.01 4.74 10.63
CA ARG A 51 3.09 6.20 10.43
C ARG A 51 1.90 6.94 11.03
N PHE A 52 2.10 8.22 11.31
CA PHE A 52 1.02 9.12 11.74
C PHE A 52 0.03 9.38 10.60
N ALA A 53 -1.23 9.67 10.95
CA ALA A 53 -2.34 9.83 10.00
C ALA A 53 -1.99 10.78 8.84
N ILE A 54 -1.53 12.00 9.15
CA ILE A 54 -1.21 13.03 8.16
C ILE A 54 -0.02 12.59 7.29
N GLU A 55 1.09 12.15 7.90
CA GLU A 55 2.29 11.75 7.16
C GLU A 55 2.01 10.60 6.18
N GLY A 56 1.35 9.54 6.67
CA GLY A 56 1.03 8.39 5.82
C GLY A 56 -0.02 8.73 4.75
N GLY A 57 -0.95 9.65 5.03
CA GLY A 57 -1.91 10.13 4.04
C GLY A 57 -1.23 10.90 2.89
N VAL A 58 -0.30 11.81 3.23
CA VAL A 58 0.49 12.54 2.23
C VAL A 58 1.38 11.58 1.42
N LEU A 59 2.05 10.63 2.07
CA LEU A 59 2.84 9.61 1.37
C LEU A 59 1.97 8.79 0.42
N SER A 60 0.77 8.37 0.85
CA SER A 60 -0.15 7.59 0.03
C SER A 60 -0.63 8.36 -1.21
N PHE A 61 -0.89 9.66 -1.05
CA PHE A 61 -1.21 10.55 -2.16
C PHE A 61 -0.05 10.63 -3.16
N LEU A 62 1.17 10.92 -2.69
CA LEU A 62 2.35 11.03 -3.55
C LEU A 62 2.70 9.70 -4.24
N ILE A 63 2.55 8.57 -3.55
CA ILE A 63 2.75 7.25 -4.14
C ILE A 63 1.73 7.01 -5.27
N GLY A 64 0.46 7.33 -5.05
CA GLY A 64 -0.55 7.21 -6.10
C GLY A 64 -0.30 8.13 -7.29
N TYR A 65 0.16 9.35 -7.02
CA TYR A 65 0.54 10.29 -8.06
C TYR A 65 1.72 9.78 -8.88
N LEU A 66 2.73 9.18 -8.24
CA LEU A 66 3.84 8.52 -8.95
C LEU A 66 3.35 7.36 -9.83
N VAL A 67 2.37 6.58 -9.39
CA VAL A 67 1.78 5.52 -10.21
C VAL A 67 1.06 6.08 -11.43
N GLU A 68 0.30 7.17 -11.27
CA GLU A 68 -0.38 7.84 -12.39
C GLU A 68 0.62 8.33 -13.45
N LEU A 69 1.69 8.99 -13.02
CA LEU A 69 2.75 9.47 -13.91
C LEU A 69 3.41 8.35 -14.72
N ASN A 70 3.56 7.15 -14.15
CA ASN A 70 4.20 6.01 -14.80
C ASN A 70 3.24 5.14 -15.62
N SER A 71 1.95 5.14 -15.31
CA SER A 71 0.95 4.25 -15.95
C SER A 71 0.11 4.92 -17.03
N GLY A 72 0.11 6.26 -17.10
CA GLY A 72 -0.78 7.00 -18.00
C GLY A 72 -2.26 6.91 -17.59
N ALA A 73 -2.55 6.50 -16.35
CA ALA A 73 -3.90 6.44 -15.83
C ALA A 73 -4.52 7.84 -15.67
N PRO A 74 -5.87 7.94 -15.62
CA PRO A 74 -6.54 9.21 -15.36
C PRO A 74 -6.04 9.87 -14.07
N PHE A 75 -5.81 11.18 -14.15
CA PHE A 75 -5.32 11.96 -13.01
C PHE A 75 -6.26 11.82 -11.80
N GLY A 76 -5.68 11.53 -10.64
CA GLY A 76 -6.40 11.37 -9.38
C GLY A 76 -6.97 9.98 -9.12
N LEU A 77 -6.95 9.04 -10.07
CA LEU A 77 -7.44 7.68 -9.86
C LEU A 77 -6.66 6.96 -8.75
N TYR A 78 -5.36 6.71 -8.95
CA TYR A 78 -4.55 5.97 -7.97
C TYR A 78 -4.27 6.80 -6.72
N SER A 79 -4.12 8.12 -6.85
CA SER A 79 -3.94 9.05 -5.73
C SER A 79 -5.10 8.94 -4.74
N CYS A 80 -6.34 9.01 -5.23
CA CYS A 80 -7.53 8.86 -4.39
C CYS A 80 -7.66 7.43 -3.84
N VAL A 81 -7.42 6.41 -4.67
CA VAL A 81 -7.52 5.00 -4.24
C VAL A 81 -6.53 4.69 -3.11
N PHE A 82 -5.26 5.09 -3.23
CA PHE A 82 -4.27 4.80 -2.21
C PHE A 82 -4.51 5.59 -0.91
N VAL A 83 -4.94 6.85 -1.02
CA VAL A 83 -5.34 7.63 0.16
C VAL A 83 -6.52 6.99 0.88
N ALA A 84 -7.57 6.59 0.14
CA ALA A 84 -8.71 5.89 0.71
C ALA A 84 -8.30 4.56 1.36
N THR A 85 -7.47 3.78 0.67
CA THR A 85 -6.94 2.51 1.18
C THR A 85 -6.16 2.72 2.47
N TYR A 86 -5.29 3.73 2.52
CA TYR A 86 -4.52 4.07 3.70
C TYR A 86 -5.41 4.41 4.89
N TYR A 87 -6.36 5.35 4.73
CA TYR A 87 -7.18 5.79 5.86
C TYR A 87 -8.13 4.70 6.35
N LEU A 88 -8.74 3.93 5.45
CA LEU A 88 -9.59 2.80 5.85
C LEU A 88 -8.78 1.72 6.57
N THR A 89 -7.59 1.39 6.06
CA THR A 89 -6.68 0.45 6.73
C THR A 89 -6.19 1.00 8.07
N LYS A 90 -5.92 2.31 8.16
CA LYS A 90 -5.49 2.99 9.39
C LYS A 90 -6.53 2.87 10.48
N VAL A 91 -7.81 3.08 10.15
CA VAL A 91 -8.94 2.91 11.08
C VAL A 91 -9.02 1.46 11.57
N LEU A 92 -8.89 0.49 10.68
CA LEU A 92 -8.87 -0.94 11.06
C LEU A 92 -7.71 -1.26 12.02
N CYS A 93 -6.55 -0.64 11.84
CA CYS A 93 -5.40 -0.82 12.74
C CYS A 93 -5.64 -0.25 14.14
N GLN A 94 -6.51 0.76 14.31
CA GLN A 94 -6.78 1.33 15.64
C GLN A 94 -7.63 0.39 16.49
N GLY A 95 -8.50 -0.41 15.85
CA GLY A 95 -9.40 -1.35 16.52
C GLY A 95 -8.85 -2.76 16.71
N LEU A 96 -7.73 -3.10 16.07
CA LEU A 96 -7.14 -4.45 16.09
C LEU A 96 -5.76 -4.41 16.75
N LEU A 97 -5.49 -5.34 17.67
CA LEU A 97 -4.15 -5.58 18.21
C LEU A 97 -3.34 -6.40 17.19
N ILE A 98 -2.50 -5.73 16.40
CA ILE A 98 -1.75 -6.33 15.27
C ILE A 98 -0.26 -6.47 15.64
N ASP A 99 0.03 -7.29 16.64
CA ASP A 99 1.42 -7.55 17.06
C ASP A 99 2.02 -8.79 16.40
N MET A 100 1.18 -9.76 16.02
CA MET A 100 1.60 -11.00 15.41
C MET A 100 1.85 -10.83 13.90
N VAL A 101 2.90 -11.47 13.38
CA VAL A 101 3.22 -11.47 11.93
C VAL A 101 2.01 -11.95 11.11
N LEU A 102 1.31 -12.99 11.58
CA LEU A 102 0.12 -13.50 10.90
C LEU A 102 -1.02 -12.45 10.84
N ALA A 103 -1.18 -11.64 11.90
CA ALA A 103 -2.17 -10.55 11.92
C ALA A 103 -1.78 -9.44 10.94
N GLN A 104 -0.49 -9.11 10.80
CA GLN A 104 0.01 -8.15 9.81
C GLN A 104 -0.24 -8.64 8.38
N MET A 105 0.00 -9.93 8.11
CA MET A 105 -0.32 -10.54 6.83
C MET A 105 -1.82 -10.51 6.54
N GLY A 106 -2.66 -10.80 7.54
CA GLY A 106 -4.12 -10.68 7.45
C GLY A 106 -4.58 -9.25 7.15
N LEU A 107 -3.95 -8.24 7.76
CA LEU A 107 -4.22 -6.84 7.48
C LEU A 107 -3.91 -6.49 6.02
N VAL A 108 -2.80 -6.98 5.46
CA VAL A 108 -2.45 -6.73 4.05
C VAL A 108 -3.47 -7.37 3.09
N VAL A 109 -4.03 -8.52 3.45
CA VAL A 109 -5.16 -9.10 2.71
C VAL A 109 -6.33 -8.13 2.73
N LEU A 110 -6.77 -7.68 3.91
CA LEU A 110 -7.86 -6.70 4.04
C LEU A 110 -7.59 -5.41 3.26
N ALA A 111 -6.37 -4.87 3.33
CA ALA A 111 -5.95 -3.70 2.57
C ALA A 111 -6.02 -3.93 1.05
N SER A 112 -5.73 -5.16 0.58
CA SER A 112 -5.84 -5.53 -0.84
C SER A 112 -7.31 -5.55 -1.30
N PHE A 113 -8.22 -6.04 -0.46
CA PHE A 113 -9.66 -5.97 -0.72
C PHE A 113 -10.13 -4.51 -0.76
N ILE A 114 -9.77 -3.70 0.24
CA ILE A 114 -10.10 -2.28 0.29
C ILE A 114 -9.61 -1.57 -0.96
N PHE A 115 -8.33 -1.77 -1.32
CA PHE A 115 -7.74 -1.17 -2.52
C PHE A 115 -8.55 -1.50 -3.78
N LYS A 116 -8.88 -2.78 -3.99
CA LYS A 116 -9.61 -3.19 -5.20
C LYS A 116 -11.04 -2.64 -5.21
N LEU A 117 -11.72 -2.62 -4.06
CA LEU A 117 -13.07 -2.04 -3.93
C LEU A 117 -13.04 -0.54 -4.18
N SER A 118 -12.10 0.21 -3.60
CA SER A 118 -11.91 1.64 -3.84
C SER A 118 -11.57 1.91 -5.31
N PHE A 119 -10.68 1.11 -5.90
CA PHE A 119 -10.33 1.21 -7.32
C PHE A 119 -11.55 1.01 -8.21
N TRP A 120 -12.37 0.00 -7.96
CA TRP A 120 -13.61 -0.24 -8.69
C TRP A 120 -14.65 0.85 -8.51
N GLY A 121 -14.84 1.34 -7.28
CA GLY A 121 -15.81 2.41 -7.01
C GLY A 121 -15.46 3.71 -7.72
N ILE A 122 -14.17 4.02 -7.89
CA ILE A 122 -13.74 5.20 -8.64
C ILE A 122 -13.73 4.90 -10.14
N LEU A 123 -13.29 3.72 -10.57
CA LEU A 123 -13.25 3.33 -11.98
C LEU A 123 -14.64 3.30 -12.62
N SER A 124 -15.70 2.98 -11.86
CA SER A 124 -17.08 2.96 -12.38
C SER A 124 -17.58 4.31 -12.87
N ILE A 125 -16.92 5.41 -12.47
CA ILE A 125 -17.20 6.76 -12.98
C ILE A 125 -16.75 6.88 -14.45
N TYR A 126 -15.69 6.17 -14.82
CA TYR A 126 -15.06 6.25 -16.14
C TYR A 126 -15.57 5.19 -17.10
N GLN A 127 -15.84 3.96 -16.64
CA GLN A 127 -16.22 2.85 -17.50
C GLN A 127 -17.20 1.85 -16.82
N PRO A 128 -18.07 1.17 -17.60
CA PRO A 128 -18.96 0.15 -17.06
C PRO A 128 -18.21 -1.07 -16.50
N LEU A 129 -18.55 -1.50 -15.29
CA LEU A 129 -17.84 -2.59 -14.58
C LEU A 129 -18.17 -4.01 -15.06
N ARG A 130 -19.19 -4.18 -15.91
CA ARG A 130 -19.75 -5.51 -16.23
C ARG A 130 -18.75 -6.44 -16.91
N GLU A 131 -17.90 -5.91 -17.79
CA GLU A 131 -16.97 -6.72 -18.58
C GLU A 131 -15.72 -7.13 -17.80
N THR A 132 -15.34 -6.38 -16.77
CA THR A 132 -14.11 -6.60 -16.00
C THR A 132 -14.36 -7.31 -14.65
N PHE A 133 -15.61 -7.64 -14.34
CA PHE A 133 -16.01 -8.13 -13.03
C PHE A 133 -15.37 -9.48 -12.67
N LEU A 134 -15.55 -10.50 -13.52
CA LEU A 134 -15.07 -11.86 -13.26
C LEU A 134 -13.54 -11.92 -13.22
N THR A 135 -12.86 -11.30 -14.20
CA THR A 135 -11.39 -11.27 -14.27
C THR A 135 -10.79 -10.56 -13.06
N SER A 136 -11.44 -9.51 -12.57
CA SER A 136 -10.97 -8.79 -11.40
C SER A 136 -11.13 -9.54 -10.09
N ILE A 137 -12.19 -10.34 -9.90
CA ILE A 137 -12.37 -11.17 -8.69
C ILE A 137 -11.24 -12.21 -8.60
N PHE A 138 -10.97 -12.93 -9.69
CA PHE A 138 -9.86 -13.89 -9.72
C PHE A 138 -8.50 -13.20 -9.53
N SER A 139 -8.32 -12.01 -10.14
CA SER A 139 -7.11 -11.21 -9.92
C SER A 139 -6.97 -10.77 -8.46
N LEU A 140 -8.07 -10.40 -7.79
CA LEU A 140 -8.06 -9.95 -6.41
C LEU A 140 -7.58 -11.07 -5.49
N LEU A 141 -8.14 -12.28 -5.63
CA LEU A 141 -7.76 -13.42 -4.77
C LEU A 141 -6.28 -13.77 -4.96
N SER A 142 -5.83 -13.82 -6.21
CA SER A 142 -4.44 -14.14 -6.54
C SER A 142 -3.47 -13.06 -6.01
N THR A 143 -3.80 -11.79 -6.22
CA THR A 143 -2.95 -10.68 -5.76
C THR A 143 -2.95 -10.56 -4.24
N ALA A 144 -4.08 -10.77 -3.56
CA ALA A 144 -4.15 -10.78 -2.11
C ALA A 144 -3.34 -11.95 -1.51
N PHE A 145 -3.39 -13.13 -2.12
CA PHE A 145 -2.59 -14.28 -1.70
C PHE A 145 -1.09 -14.04 -1.88
N LEU A 146 -0.67 -13.50 -3.02
CA LEU A 146 0.75 -13.17 -3.23
C LEU A 146 1.21 -12.04 -2.31
N ASN A 147 0.36 -11.03 -2.07
CA ASN A 147 0.66 -9.97 -1.11
C ASN A 147 0.82 -10.53 0.31
N PHE A 148 -0.06 -11.45 0.72
CA PHE A 148 0.04 -12.16 1.99
C PHE A 148 1.41 -12.84 2.13
N LEU A 149 1.85 -13.58 1.11
CA LEU A 149 3.15 -14.27 1.12
C LEU A 149 4.35 -13.31 1.15
N LEU A 150 4.27 -12.19 0.42
CA LEU A 150 5.36 -11.20 0.34
C LEU A 150 5.42 -10.26 1.55
N THR A 151 4.34 -10.17 2.33
CA THR A 151 4.24 -9.24 3.47
C THR A 151 5.43 -9.34 4.43
N PRO A 152 5.84 -10.52 4.94
CA PRO A 152 6.93 -10.60 5.91
C PRO A 152 8.25 -10.02 5.38
N ILE A 153 8.55 -10.26 4.10
CA ILE A 153 9.79 -9.82 3.45
C ILE A 153 9.79 -8.30 3.30
N VAL A 154 8.68 -7.74 2.79
CA VAL A 154 8.54 -6.29 2.58
C VAL A 154 8.52 -5.55 3.92
N PHE A 155 7.77 -6.04 4.91
CA PHE A 155 7.68 -5.43 6.23
C PHE A 155 9.02 -5.48 6.96
N PHE A 156 9.76 -6.58 6.87
CA PHE A 156 11.10 -6.68 7.44
C PHE A 156 12.05 -5.64 6.81
N SER A 157 12.01 -5.50 5.48
CA SER A 157 12.84 -4.55 4.75
C SER A 157 12.55 -3.09 5.15
N LEU A 158 11.27 -2.75 5.30
CA LEU A 158 10.83 -1.42 5.74
C LEU A 158 11.14 -1.16 7.23
N ALA A 159 10.95 -2.18 8.08
CA ALA A 159 11.25 -2.09 9.50
C ALA A 159 12.75 -1.89 9.74
N LEU A 160 13.61 -2.55 8.96
CA LEU A 160 15.06 -2.34 8.99
C LEU A 160 15.41 -0.89 8.63
N TRP A 161 14.82 -0.35 7.58
CA TRP A 161 15.01 1.05 7.18
C TRP A 161 14.57 2.04 8.27
N ASP A 162 13.43 1.78 8.91
CA ASP A 162 12.92 2.62 9.98
C ASP A 162 13.79 2.57 11.23
N ALA A 163 14.35 1.41 11.56
CA ALA A 163 15.29 1.25 12.66
C ALA A 163 16.59 2.04 12.39
N LEU A 164 17.13 1.96 11.18
CA LEU A 164 18.34 2.70 10.78
C LEU A 164 18.16 4.23 10.90
N LEU A 165 16.96 4.72 10.59
CA LEU A 165 16.64 6.15 10.64
C LEU A 165 16.05 6.60 12.00
N ALA A 166 15.96 5.69 12.98
CA ALA A 166 15.37 5.92 14.30
C ALA A 166 13.98 6.57 14.22
N LYS A 167 13.13 6.05 13.33
CA LYS A 167 11.80 6.62 13.07
C LYS A 167 10.84 6.33 14.24
N GLU A 168 10.27 7.38 14.80
CA GLU A 168 9.21 7.27 15.80
C GLU A 168 7.94 6.66 15.19
N ARG A 169 7.34 5.74 15.95
CA ARG A 169 6.09 5.05 15.59
C ARG A 169 4.95 5.57 16.46
N PRO A 170 3.71 5.61 15.96
CA PRO A 170 2.56 5.89 16.80
C PRO A 170 2.46 4.81 17.89
N THR A 171 2.52 5.22 19.16
CA THR A 171 2.27 4.32 20.30
C THR A 171 0.77 4.14 20.43
N TRP A 172 0.26 2.96 20.08
CA TRP A 172 -1.11 2.57 20.35
C TRP A 172 -1.23 2.26 21.85
N GLN A 173 -1.37 3.28 22.68
CA GLN A 173 -1.76 3.08 24.08
C GLN A 173 -3.27 2.90 24.09
N PRO A 174 -3.80 1.71 24.46
CA PRO A 174 -5.19 1.61 24.83
C PRO A 174 -5.39 2.51 26.04
N SER A 175 -6.28 3.50 25.91
CA SER A 175 -6.78 4.32 27.01
C SER A 175 -7.54 3.46 28.02
#